data_AF-V4PFG7-F1
#
_entry.id   AF-V4PFG7-F1
#
_cell.length_a   1.000
_cell.length_b   1.000
_cell.length_c   1.000
_cell.angle_alpha   90.00
_cell.angle_beta   90.00
_cell.angle_gamma   90.00
#
_symmetry.space_group_name_H-M   'P 1'
#
loop_
_entity.id
_entity.type
_entity.pdbx_description
1 polymer ?
#
loop_
_entity_poly.entity_id
_entity_poly.type
_entity_poly.pdbx_seq_one_letter_code
_entity_poly.pdbx_strand_id
1 'polypeptide(L)' 'MSAFKIIRSQLKIIETEAGLLALLRIYAKTDGGRLTDFGRDLISSAKRSGIKQADIAKLLDLSPGAVSQHYNK' A
#
# COMPACT_ATOMS: atom_id res chain seq x y z
N MET A 1 -3.94 15.14 -30.10
CA MET A 1 -4.61 14.00 -29.41
C MET A 1 -5.82 14.56 -28.68
N SER A 2 -7.03 13.99 -28.84
CA SER A 2 -8.26 14.53 -28.22
C SER A 2 -8.16 14.50 -26.69
N ALA A 3 -8.59 15.57 -26.01
CA ALA A 3 -8.62 15.67 -24.55
C ALA A 3 -9.33 14.48 -23.90
N PHE A 4 -10.40 13.97 -24.53
CA PHE A 4 -11.12 12.78 -24.07
C PHE A 4 -10.23 11.52 -24.04
N LYS A 5 -9.38 11.32 -25.06
CA LYS A 5 -8.45 10.17 -25.10
C LYS A 5 -7.38 10.27 -24.01
N ILE A 6 -6.92 11.48 -23.69
CA ILE A 6 -5.94 11.72 -22.63
C ILE A 6 -6.57 11.41 -21.27
N ILE A 7 -7.75 11.97 -20.97
CA ILE A 7 -8.47 11.74 -19.72
C ILE A 7 -8.77 10.25 -19.52
N ARG A 8 -9.28 9.57 -20.55
CA ARG A 8 -9.56 8.13 -20.48
C ARG A 8 -8.30 7.30 -20.19
N SER A 9 -7.16 7.68 -20.78
CA SER A 9 -5.89 6.98 -20.52
C SER A 9 -5.41 7.20 -19.08
N GLN A 10 -5.53 8.41 -18.56
CA GLN A 10 -5.15 8.73 -17.18
C GLN A 10 -6.05 8.01 -16.17
N LEU A 11 -7.36 7.96 -16.42
CA LEU A 11 -8.30 7.20 -15.59
C LEU A 11 -7.92 5.72 -15.52
N LYS A 12 -7.58 5.11 -16.66
CA LYS A 12 -7.17 3.70 -16.69
C LYS A 12 -5.91 3.43 -15.86
N ILE A 13 -4.96 4.37 -15.84
CA ILE A 13 -3.75 4.26 -15.00
C ILE A 13 -4.14 4.29 -13.53
N ILE A 14 -4.96 5.27 -13.13
CA ILE A 14 -5.44 5.42 -11.75
C ILE A 14 -6.21 4.17 -11.29
N GLU A 15 -7.10 3.64 -12.13
CA GLU A 15 -7.84 2.40 -11.85
C GLU A 15 -6.91 1.20 -11.64
N THR A 16 -5.85 1.10 -12.45
CA THR A 16 -4.85 0.03 -12.34
C THR A 16 -4.05 0.16 -11.05
N GLU A 17 -3.59 1.37 -10.72
CA GLU A 17 -2.85 1.64 -9.48
C GLU A 17 -3.71 1.41 -8.23
N ALA A 18 -4.99 1.82 -8.28
CA ALA A 18 -5.95 1.55 -7.21
C ALA A 18 -6.19 0.05 -7.02
N GLY A 19 -6.30 -0.71 -8.11
CA GLY A 19 -6.42 -2.17 -8.06
C GLY A 19 -5.20 -2.85 -7.43
N LEU A 20 -3.99 -2.40 -7.80
CA LEU A 20 -2.75 -2.91 -7.20
C LEU A 20 -2.69 -2.62 -5.69
N LEU A 21 -3.07 -1.41 -5.29
CA LEU A 21 -3.11 -1.02 -3.87
C LEU A 21 -4.10 -1.89 -3.08
N ALA A 22 -5.27 -2.19 -3.66
CA ALA A 22 -6.25 -3.07 -3.03
C ALA A 22 -5.70 -4.49 -2.83
N LEU A 23 -5.02 -5.05 -3.84
CA LEU A 23 -4.37 -6.36 -3.72
C LEU A 23 -3.28 -6.36 -2.65
N LEU A 24 -2.44 -5.33 -2.60
CA LEU A 24 -1.42 -5.20 -1.55
C LEU A 24 -2.03 -5.23 -0.16
N ARG A 25 -3.16 -4.55 0.05
CA ARG A 25 -3.88 -4.58 1.34
C ARG A 25 -4.41 -5.97 1.66
N ILE A 26 -5.05 -6.64 0.70
CA ILE A 26 -5.57 -8.00 0.87
C ILE A 26 -4.46 -8.98 1.28
N TYR A 27 -3.29 -8.88 0.65
CA TYR A 27 -2.17 -9.76 1.00
C TYR A 27 -1.44 -9.35 2.28
N ALA A 28 -1.39 -8.06 2.60
CA ALA A 28 -0.62 -7.55 3.74
C ALA A 28 -1.35 -7.70 5.08
N LYS A 29 -2.68 -7.68 5.11
CA LYS A 29 -3.46 -7.78 6.35
C LYS A 29 -4.63 -8.76 6.23
N THR A 30 -5.01 -9.36 7.34
CA THR A 30 -6.27 -10.09 7.47
C THR A 30 -7.44 -9.12 7.54
N ASP A 31 -8.66 -9.63 7.37
CA ASP A 31 -9.89 -8.84 7.52
C ASP A 31 -10.01 -8.17 8.91
N GLY A 32 -9.43 -8.79 9.95
CA GLY A 32 -9.33 -8.24 11.30
C GLY A 32 -8.19 -7.23 11.51
N GLY A 33 -7.49 -6.82 10.45
CA GLY A 33 -6.43 -5.80 10.49
C GLY A 33 -5.08 -6.29 11.02
N ARG A 34 -4.87 -7.60 11.19
CA ARG A 34 -3.57 -8.16 11.61
C ARG A 34 -2.65 -8.34 10.41
N LEU A 35 -1.37 -8.03 10.55
CA LEU A 35 -0.39 -8.24 9.49
C LEU A 35 -0.15 -9.73 9.22
N THR A 36 -0.13 -10.09 7.94
CA THR A 36 0.35 -11.39 7.44
C THR A 36 1.88 -11.44 7.40
N ASP A 37 2.47 -12.58 7.07
CA ASP A 37 3.92 -12.67 6.81
C ASP A 37 4.34 -11.77 5.65
N PHE A 38 3.57 -11.81 4.54
CA PHE A 38 3.77 -10.91 3.42
C PHE A 38 3.72 -9.43 3.85
N GLY A 39 2.76 -9.06 4.69
CA GLY A 39 2.66 -7.68 5.20
C GLY A 39 3.87 -7.25 6.03
N ARG A 40 4.43 -8.15 6.84
CA ARG A 40 5.67 -7.89 7.59
C ARG A 40 6.85 -7.68 6.66
N ASP A 41 7.03 -8.58 5.69
CA ASP A 41 8.11 -8.49 4.71
C ASP A 41 8.01 -7.23 3.85
N LEU A 42 6.78 -6.84 3.50
CA LEU A 42 6.49 -5.60 2.78
C LEU A 42 6.90 -4.37 3.61
N ILE A 43 6.54 -4.31 4.90
CA ILE A 43 6.95 -3.21 5.79
C ILE A 43 8.48 -3.15 5.90
N SER A 44 9.14 -4.29 6.12
CA SER A 44 10.60 -4.35 6.21
C SER A 44 11.27 -3.91 4.91
N SER A 45 10.71 -4.28 3.75
CA SER A 45 11.23 -3.85 2.44
C SER A 45 11.02 -2.36 2.21
N ALA A 46 9.83 -1.83 2.52
CA ALA A 46 9.53 -0.41 2.42
C ALA A 46 10.44 0.45 3.31
N LYS A 47 10.71 -0.01 4.54
CA LYS A 47 11.69 0.61 5.45
C LYS A 47 13.09 0.64 4.84
N ARG A 48 13.58 -0.49 4.31
CA ARG A 48 14.91 -0.54 3.65
C ARG A 48 15.02 0.41 2.47
N SER A 49 13.91 0.66 1.78
CA SER A 49 13.83 1.64 0.69
C SER A 49 13.62 3.10 1.17
N GLY A 50 13.63 3.36 2.48
CA GLY A 50 13.51 4.71 3.04
C GLY A 50 12.08 5.25 3.11
N ILE A 51 11.05 4.42 2.94
CA ILE A 51 9.65 4.85 3.06
C ILE A 51 9.31 5.05 4.54
N LYS A 52 8.73 6.22 4.86
CA LYS A 52 8.36 6.57 6.23
C LYS A 52 7.21 5.69 6.73
N GLN A 53 7.27 5.34 8.01
CA GLN A 53 6.22 4.56 8.69
C GLN A 53 4.80 5.11 8.46
N ALA A 54 4.64 6.45 8.51
CA ALA A 54 3.34 7.09 8.32
C ALA A 54 2.76 6.85 6.91
N ASP A 55 3.62 6.81 5.89
CA ASP A 55 3.21 6.58 4.51
C ASP A 55 2.87 5.11 4.29
N ILE A 56 3.62 4.19 4.92
CA ILE A 56 3.31 2.75 4.93
C ILE A 56 1.95 2.50 5.60
N ALA A 57 1.68 3.16 6.73
CA ALA A 57 0.41 3.04 7.44
C ALA A 57 -0.78 3.50 6.58
N LYS A 58 -0.64 4.62 5.86
CA LYS A 58 -1.65 5.10 4.89
C LYS A 58 -1.82 4.14 3.72
N LEU A 59 -0.72 3.63 3.17
CA LEU A 59 -0.74 2.70 2.04
C LEU A 59 -1.49 1.42 2.41
N LEU A 60 -1.19 0.84 3.57
CA LEU A 60 -1.81 -0.40 4.05
C LEU A 60 -3.15 -0.22 4.76
N ASP A 61 -3.57 1.04 4.98
CA ASP A 61 -4.78 1.36 5.73
C ASP A 61 -4.75 0.68 7.12
N LEU A 62 -3.68 0.96 7.86
CA LEU A 62 -3.41 0.42 9.19
C LEU A 62 -3.18 1.56 10.18
N SER A 63 -3.41 1.29 11.47
CA SER A 63 -3.03 2.24 12.50
C SER A 63 -1.50 2.39 12.56
N PRO A 64 -0.96 3.58 12.90
CA PRO A 64 0.48 3.76 13.06
C PRO A 64 1.11 2.78 14.06
N GLY A 65 0.37 2.41 15.11
CA GLY A 65 0.79 1.43 16.12
C GLY A 65 0.98 0.02 15.56
N ALA A 66 0.09 -0.43 14.66
CA ALA A 66 0.21 -1.73 14.00
C ALA A 66 1.47 -1.81 13.14
N VAL A 67 1.85 -0.72 12.48
CA VAL A 67 3.09 -0.66 11.68
C VAL A 67 4.33 -0.54 12.58
N SER A 68 4.25 0.23 13.67
CA SER A 68 5.37 0.51 14.59
C SER A 68 6.05 -0.74 15.13
N GLN A 69 5.25 -1.75 15.49
CA GLN A 69 5.74 -3.03 16.05
C GLN A 69 6.66 -3.81 15.09
N HIS A 70 6.53 -3.55 13.79
CA HIS A 70 7.29 -4.21 12.73
C HIS A 70 8.29 -3.27 12.04
N TYR A 71 8.09 -1.95 12.14
CA TYR A 71 8.98 -0.94 11.59
C TYR A 71 10.23 -0.72 12.44
N ASN A 72 10.15 -0.88 13.77
CA ASN A 72 11.29 -0.64 14.67
C ASN A 72 12.18 -1.87 14.90
N LYS A 73 11.75 -3.05 14.41
CA LYS A 73 12.60 -4.25 14.34
C LYS A 73 13.56 -4.17 13.15
#